data_AF-A0A440MRA9-F1
#
_entry.id   AF-A0A440MRA9-F1
#
_cell.length_a   1.000
_cell.length_b   1.000
_cell.length_c   1.000
_cell.angle_alpha   90.00
_cell.angle_beta   90.00
_cell.angle_gamma   90.00
#
_symmetry.space_group_name_H-M   'P 1'
#
loop_
_entity.id
_entity.type
_entity.pdbx_description
1 polymer ?
#
loop_
_entity_poly.entity_id
_entity_poly.type
_entity_poly.pdbx_seq_one_letter_code
_entity_poly.pdbx_strand_id
1 'polypeptide(L)'
;MFRLAHISDVHLGPLPGVTYRELASKRVVGYVNWQRNRRRHMHDAVIDTIVADLKASQPDHLAVTGDLVNLALDGEIEMARHWLETLGSPDDVSVVPGNHDAYVPGAFDKVCRSWAAWMSGDGTGGPVDRNAFPYLRVRGNVALIGVSTARATAPFMANGFFRAGQARRLGKILDATAGSGLFRVVMIHHPPVRGAVSQYKRLFGIELFQRTVNRHGAELVLHGHSHDPSLFFIGTRGVRIPVVGVAAAGQGLGGRHPAAQYNLVDIEGEKGDWQVRLTRRGLTGPAMPPSDLQVIELGADAEASRPLVKS
;
A
#
# COMPACT_ATOMS: atom_id res chain seq x y z
N MET A 1 -15.33 2.05 -17.37
CA MET A 1 -14.28 2.61 -16.50
C MET A 1 -14.34 1.90 -15.17
N PHE A 2 -13.19 1.46 -14.65
CA PHE A 2 -13.04 0.94 -13.29
C PHE A 2 -12.17 1.92 -12.49
N ARG A 3 -12.66 2.40 -11.35
CA ARG A 3 -11.97 3.36 -10.48
C ARG A 3 -11.43 2.66 -9.24
N LEU A 4 -10.10 2.61 -9.13
CA LEU A 4 -9.40 2.08 -7.97
C LEU A 4 -8.91 3.22 -7.09
N ALA A 5 -9.38 3.29 -5.84
CA ALA A 5 -8.78 4.14 -4.82
C ALA A 5 -7.57 3.45 -4.18
N HIS A 6 -6.54 4.22 -3.82
CA HIS A 6 -5.34 3.71 -3.17
C HIS A 6 -4.86 4.61 -2.03
N ILE A 7 -4.77 4.03 -0.83
CA ILE A 7 -4.25 4.64 0.40
C ILE A 7 -3.19 3.77 1.07
N SER A 8 -2.35 4.36 1.91
CA SER A 8 -1.32 3.65 2.67
C SER A 8 -0.88 4.45 3.89
N ASP A 9 -0.13 3.80 4.78
CA ASP A 9 0.63 4.40 5.89
C ASP A 9 -0.27 5.26 6.78
N VAL A 10 -1.40 4.68 7.19
CA VAL A 10 -2.45 5.32 7.97
C VAL A 10 -1.99 5.55 9.41
N HIS A 11 -1.24 4.60 9.98
CA HIS A 11 -0.69 4.68 11.34
C HIS A 11 -1.70 5.16 12.39
N LEU A 12 -2.81 4.43 12.52
CA LEU A 12 -3.98 4.81 13.31
C LEU A 12 -3.64 5.28 14.73
N GLY A 13 -4.46 6.19 15.23
CA GLY A 13 -4.33 6.77 16.56
C GLY A 13 -5.65 6.86 17.31
N PRO A 14 -5.59 7.23 18.60
CA PRO A 14 -4.44 7.20 19.50
C PRO A 14 -3.90 5.77 19.75
N LEU A 15 -2.72 5.63 20.36
CA LEU A 15 -2.30 4.30 20.84
C LEU A 15 -3.25 3.83 21.95
N PRO A 16 -3.65 2.55 21.99
CA PRO A 16 -4.39 2.01 23.12
C PRO A 16 -3.55 2.14 24.41
N GLY A 17 -4.19 2.01 25.57
CA GLY A 17 -3.48 2.03 26.85
C GLY A 17 -2.36 0.99 26.87
N VAL A 18 -1.10 1.45 26.89
CA VAL A 18 0.06 0.56 26.75
C VAL A 18 0.55 0.13 28.13
N THR A 19 0.66 -1.17 28.36
CA THR A 19 1.28 -1.70 29.58
C THR A 19 2.81 -1.76 29.44
N TYR A 20 3.54 -1.68 30.56
CA TYR A 20 5.01 -1.79 30.57
C TYR A 20 5.52 -3.09 29.94
N ARG A 21 4.76 -4.19 30.05
CA ARG A 21 5.10 -5.49 29.44
C ARG A 21 4.99 -5.45 27.92
N GLU A 22 4.01 -4.72 27.38
CA GLU A 22 3.80 -4.59 25.94
C GLU A 22 4.84 -3.72 25.26
N LEU A 23 5.45 -2.78 26.01
CA LEU A 23 6.55 -1.96 25.53
C LEU A 23 7.88 -2.73 25.41
N ALA A 24 7.98 -3.97 25.85
CA ALA A 24 9.24 -4.73 25.75
C ALA A 24 9.83 -4.77 24.32
N SER A 25 11.15 -4.94 24.23
CA SER A 25 11.93 -4.92 22.98
C SER A 25 11.91 -3.54 22.29
N LYS A 26 11.96 -3.50 20.95
CA LYS A 26 11.99 -2.25 20.17
C LYS A 26 10.70 -1.43 20.24
N ARG A 27 9.63 -1.94 20.86
CA ARG A 27 8.40 -1.19 21.08
C ARG A 27 8.61 0.00 22.02
N VAL A 28 9.51 -0.06 23.02
CA VAL A 28 9.89 1.13 23.81
C VAL A 28 10.38 2.24 22.91
N VAL A 29 11.32 1.91 22.00
CA VAL A 29 11.94 2.88 21.09
C VAL A 29 10.89 3.44 20.11
N GLY A 30 10.04 2.56 19.56
CA GLY A 30 8.92 2.96 18.71
C GLY A 30 7.95 3.89 19.43
N TYR A 31 7.59 3.59 20.67
CA TYR A 31 6.68 4.40 21.50
C TYR A 31 7.27 5.79 21.79
N VAL A 32 8.55 5.88 22.13
CA VAL A 32 9.24 7.16 22.34
C VAL A 32 9.28 7.97 21.04
N ASN A 33 9.60 7.34 19.91
CA ASN A 33 9.59 8.03 18.60
C ASN A 33 8.18 8.52 18.23
N TRP A 34 7.15 7.70 18.47
CA TRP A 34 5.76 8.06 18.26
C TRP A 34 5.34 9.25 19.13
N GLN A 35 5.69 9.24 20.42
CA GLN A 35 5.34 10.32 21.35
C GLN A 35 6.03 11.64 21.00
N ARG A 36 7.26 11.58 20.47
CA ARG A 36 8.01 12.77 20.01
C ARG A 36 7.47 13.36 18.72
N ASN A 37 6.96 12.54 17.81
CA ASN A 37 6.54 12.99 16.48
C ASN A 37 5.03 13.29 16.37
N ARG A 38 4.19 12.88 17.33
CA ARG A 38 2.73 13.02 17.21
C ARG A 38 2.22 14.35 17.78
N ARG A 39 1.73 15.23 16.90
CA ARG A 39 0.84 16.35 17.25
C ARG A 39 -0.59 15.81 17.45
N ARG A 40 -0.97 15.60 18.72
CA ARG A 40 -2.03 14.68 19.21
C ARG A 40 -3.50 14.90 18.78
N HIS A 41 -3.85 15.88 17.95
CA HIS A 41 -5.27 16.12 17.60
C HIS A 41 -5.56 16.24 16.11
N MET A 42 -4.54 16.42 15.26
CA MET A 42 -4.77 16.62 13.82
C MET A 42 -4.79 15.30 13.04
N HIS A 43 -4.29 14.20 13.60
CA HIS A 43 -4.07 12.95 12.86
C HIS A 43 -5.38 12.24 12.50
N ASP A 44 -6.25 12.02 13.47
CA ASP A 44 -7.48 11.24 13.29
C ASP A 44 -8.48 12.03 12.41
N ALA A 45 -8.61 13.34 12.65
CA ALA A 45 -9.43 14.23 11.80
C ALA A 45 -8.96 14.28 10.33
N VAL A 46 -7.65 14.16 10.09
CA VAL A 46 -7.08 14.11 8.72
C VAL A 46 -7.47 12.81 8.03
N ILE A 47 -7.36 11.67 8.72
CA ILE A 47 -7.75 10.36 8.18
C ILE A 47 -9.24 10.35 7.83
N ASP A 48 -10.10 10.82 8.74
CA ASP A 48 -11.54 10.89 8.51
C ASP A 48 -11.88 11.77 7.31
N THR A 49 -11.20 12.91 7.17
CA THR A 49 -11.38 13.83 6.02
C THR A 49 -10.97 13.16 4.70
N ILE A 50 -9.83 12.48 4.67
CA ILE A 50 -9.34 11.75 3.49
C ILE A 50 -10.29 10.60 3.13
N VAL A 51 -10.72 9.81 4.11
CA VAL A 51 -11.62 8.67 3.90
C VAL A 51 -12.99 9.14 3.43
N ALA A 52 -13.52 10.25 3.98
CA ALA A 52 -14.80 10.81 3.56
C ALA A 52 -14.76 11.27 2.09
N ASP A 53 -13.72 12.03 1.70
CA ASP A 53 -13.55 12.47 0.30
C ASP A 53 -13.31 11.29 -0.65
N LEU A 54 -12.51 10.31 -0.23
CA LEU A 54 -12.30 9.07 -0.98
C LEU A 54 -13.62 8.34 -1.25
N LYS A 55 -14.46 8.17 -0.23
CA LYS A 55 -15.78 7.53 -0.41
C LYS A 55 -16.71 8.35 -1.30
N ALA A 56 -16.66 9.68 -1.18
CA ALA A 56 -17.45 10.58 -2.03
C ALA A 56 -17.05 10.46 -3.52
N SER A 57 -15.80 10.05 -3.81
CA SER A 57 -15.35 9.78 -5.18
C SER A 57 -15.89 8.47 -5.79
N GLN A 58 -16.62 7.67 -4.99
CA GLN A 58 -17.28 6.41 -5.36
C GLN A 58 -16.36 5.43 -6.12
N PRO A 59 -15.24 4.99 -5.51
CA PRO A 59 -14.39 4.00 -6.15
C PRO A 59 -15.08 2.64 -6.24
N ASP A 60 -14.81 1.90 -7.31
CA ASP A 60 -15.26 0.52 -7.49
C ASP A 60 -14.53 -0.44 -6.54
N HIS A 61 -13.31 -0.09 -6.13
CA HIS A 61 -12.53 -0.86 -5.15
C HIS A 61 -11.51 0.02 -4.43
N LEU A 62 -11.15 -0.34 -3.20
CA LEU A 62 -10.12 0.32 -2.39
C LEU A 62 -8.91 -0.60 -2.16
N ALA A 63 -7.72 -0.16 -2.56
CA ALA A 63 -6.44 -0.78 -2.24
C ALA A 63 -5.77 -0.07 -1.05
N VAL A 64 -5.40 -0.85 -0.04
CA VAL A 64 -4.72 -0.38 1.17
C VAL A 64 -3.35 -1.05 1.26
N THR A 65 -2.27 -0.28 1.07
CA THR A 65 -0.91 -0.83 0.93
C THR A 65 -0.05 -0.78 2.19
N GLY A 66 -0.66 -0.95 3.37
CA GLY A 66 0.01 -1.32 4.61
C GLY A 66 0.27 -0.19 5.61
N ASP A 67 0.88 -0.55 6.73
CA ASP A 67 1.22 0.33 7.86
C ASP A 67 -0.02 1.00 8.46
N LEU A 68 -0.96 0.16 8.88
CA LEU A 68 -2.18 0.59 9.58
C LEU A 68 -1.92 0.87 11.06
N VAL A 69 -0.99 0.14 11.67
CA VAL A 69 -0.63 0.28 13.09
C VAL A 69 0.75 0.93 13.26
N ASN A 70 1.13 1.26 14.50
CA ASN A 70 2.42 1.88 14.80
C ASN A 70 3.37 0.87 15.45
N LEU A 71 2.92 0.12 16.46
CA LEU A 71 3.79 -0.75 17.28
C LEU A 71 3.40 -2.23 17.22
N ALA A 72 2.36 -2.54 16.45
CA ALA A 72 1.71 -3.84 16.38
C ALA A 72 1.30 -4.36 17.76
N LEU A 73 0.70 -3.48 18.59
CA LEU A 73 0.01 -3.92 19.79
C LEU A 73 -1.29 -4.63 19.42
N ASP A 74 -1.75 -5.55 20.27
CA ASP A 74 -2.97 -6.32 19.98
C ASP A 74 -4.19 -5.40 19.89
N GLY A 75 -4.26 -4.38 20.75
CA GLY A 75 -5.29 -3.33 20.66
C GLY A 75 -5.20 -2.49 19.37
N GLU A 76 -3.99 -2.21 18.86
CA GLU A 76 -3.87 -1.50 17.58
C GLU A 76 -4.35 -2.36 16.41
N ILE A 77 -4.02 -3.66 16.41
CA ILE A 77 -4.44 -4.59 15.36
C ILE A 77 -5.98 -4.70 15.33
N GLU A 78 -6.61 -4.74 16.49
CA GLU A 78 -8.07 -4.79 16.61
C GLU A 78 -8.72 -3.45 16.20
N MET A 79 -8.15 -2.31 16.61
CA MET A 79 -8.59 -0.99 16.15
C MET A 79 -8.50 -0.87 14.63
N ALA A 80 -7.40 -1.35 14.03
CA ALA A 80 -7.24 -1.37 12.58
C ALA A 80 -8.26 -2.28 11.89
N ARG A 81 -8.62 -3.42 12.49
CA ARG A 81 -9.71 -4.28 12.00
C ARG A 81 -11.03 -3.51 11.95
N HIS A 82 -11.40 -2.85 13.04
CA HIS A 82 -12.61 -2.03 13.08
C HIS A 82 -12.57 -0.87 12.09
N TRP A 83 -11.43 -0.21 11.95
CA TRP A 83 -11.27 0.84 10.95
C TRP A 83 -11.46 0.30 9.53
N LEU A 84 -10.92 -0.89 9.19
CA LEU A 84 -11.14 -1.54 7.89
C LEU A 84 -12.63 -1.84 7.64
N GLU A 85 -13.38 -2.26 8.65
CA GLU A 85 -14.86 -2.41 8.55
C GLU A 85 -15.54 -1.09 8.20
N THR A 86 -15.02 0.04 8.68
CA THR A 86 -15.58 1.35 8.31
C THR A 86 -15.32 1.70 6.86
N LEU A 87 -14.27 1.20 6.21
CA LEU A 87 -13.94 1.58 4.82
C LEU A 87 -14.90 0.99 3.81
N GLY A 88 -15.39 -0.23 4.04
CA GLY A 88 -16.29 -0.95 3.17
C GLY A 88 -16.31 -2.44 3.47
N SER A 89 -17.12 -3.19 2.72
CA SER A 89 -17.12 -4.65 2.79
C SER A 89 -15.72 -5.19 2.46
N PRO A 90 -15.29 -6.33 3.05
CA PRO A 90 -14.11 -7.04 2.59
C PRO A 90 -14.12 -7.35 1.09
N ASP A 91 -15.27 -7.38 0.42
CA ASP A 91 -15.35 -7.56 -1.03
C ASP A 91 -14.89 -6.33 -1.83
N ASP A 92 -14.99 -5.13 -1.25
CA ASP A 92 -14.69 -3.85 -1.91
C ASP A 92 -13.33 -3.28 -1.49
N VAL A 93 -12.66 -3.91 -0.52
CA VAL A 93 -11.42 -3.42 0.09
C VAL A 93 -10.37 -4.53 0.11
N SER A 94 -9.18 -4.26 -0.42
CA SER A 94 -8.03 -5.17 -0.47
C SER A 94 -6.86 -4.60 0.33
N VAL A 95 -6.26 -5.42 1.19
CA VAL A 95 -5.17 -4.99 2.09
C VAL A 95 -3.89 -5.81 1.88
N VAL A 96 -2.74 -5.15 1.90
CA VAL A 96 -1.45 -5.82 2.14
C VAL A 96 -0.80 -5.24 3.40
N PRO A 97 -0.17 -6.08 4.26
CA PRO A 97 0.44 -5.58 5.49
C PRO A 97 1.79 -4.90 5.20
N GLY A 98 2.12 -3.90 6.03
CA GLY A 98 3.39 -3.19 6.04
C GLY A 98 4.35 -3.64 7.14
N ASN A 99 5.48 -2.95 7.28
CA ASN A 99 6.49 -3.33 8.27
C ASN A 99 6.09 -2.99 9.72
N HIS A 100 5.26 -1.96 9.94
CA HIS A 100 4.70 -1.66 11.24
C HIS A 100 3.60 -2.64 11.63
N ASP A 101 2.89 -3.23 10.67
CA ASP A 101 1.91 -4.29 10.94
C ASP A 101 2.60 -5.60 11.36
N ALA A 102 3.82 -5.84 10.87
CA ALA A 102 4.68 -6.94 11.26
C ALA A 102 5.83 -6.52 12.19
N TYR A 103 5.64 -5.46 13.00
CA TYR A 103 6.73 -4.77 13.68
C TYR A 103 7.60 -5.70 14.53
N VAL A 104 6.99 -6.63 15.27
CA VAL A 104 7.68 -7.60 16.14
C VAL A 104 7.36 -9.05 15.75
N PRO A 105 8.18 -10.04 16.17
CA PRO A 105 7.86 -11.45 15.96
C PRO A 105 6.44 -11.79 16.46
N GLY A 106 5.70 -12.58 15.69
CA GLY A 106 4.31 -12.96 15.97
C GLY A 106 3.24 -11.93 15.59
N ALA A 107 3.60 -10.65 15.39
CA ALA A 107 2.63 -9.62 14.98
C ALA A 107 2.01 -9.90 13.61
N PHE A 108 2.83 -10.32 12.64
CA PHE A 108 2.35 -10.69 11.30
C PHE A 108 1.25 -11.75 11.35
N ASP A 109 1.41 -12.78 12.18
CA ASP A 109 0.42 -13.87 12.26
C ASP A 109 -0.88 -13.38 12.93
N LYS A 110 -0.79 -12.44 13.88
CA LYS A 110 -1.96 -11.79 14.49
C LYS A 110 -2.71 -10.94 13.46
N VAL A 111 -1.98 -10.14 12.69
CA VAL A 111 -2.51 -9.34 11.57
C VAL A 111 -3.19 -10.23 10.53
N CYS A 112 -2.55 -11.31 10.11
CA CYS A 112 -3.15 -12.24 9.15
C CYS A 112 -4.45 -12.87 9.65
N ARG A 113 -4.55 -13.19 10.94
CA ARG A 113 -5.80 -13.69 11.52
C ARG A 113 -6.87 -12.59 11.62
N SER A 114 -6.51 -11.42 12.15
CA SER A 114 -7.45 -10.33 12.42
C SER A 114 -8.00 -9.71 11.13
N TRP A 115 -7.17 -9.56 10.11
CA TRP A 115 -7.53 -8.90 8.85
C TRP A 115 -7.72 -9.89 7.69
N ALA A 116 -7.92 -11.18 7.99
CA ALA A 116 -8.02 -12.25 6.99
C ALA A 116 -9.02 -11.93 5.88
N ALA A 117 -10.19 -11.38 6.24
CA ALA A 117 -11.25 -11.06 5.30
C ALA A 117 -10.82 -10.11 4.17
N TRP A 118 -9.88 -9.19 4.42
CA TRP A 118 -9.36 -8.24 3.42
C TRP A 118 -8.09 -8.72 2.70
N MET A 119 -7.54 -9.85 3.11
CA MET A 119 -6.26 -10.40 2.61
C MET A 119 -6.38 -11.82 2.03
N SER A 120 -7.60 -12.32 1.88
CA SER A 120 -7.92 -13.60 1.21
C SER A 120 -8.25 -13.39 -0.25
N GLY A 121 -7.89 -14.33 -1.13
CA GLY A 121 -8.28 -14.29 -2.53
C GLY A 121 -9.73 -14.74 -2.76
N ASP A 122 -10.29 -14.39 -3.92
CA ASP A 122 -11.65 -14.81 -4.27
C ASP A 122 -11.76 -16.34 -4.31
N GLY A 123 -12.84 -16.89 -3.73
CA GLY A 123 -13.08 -18.34 -3.67
C GLY A 123 -12.06 -19.13 -2.84
N THR A 124 -11.13 -18.46 -2.15
CA THR A 124 -10.17 -19.12 -1.26
C THR A 124 -10.75 -19.24 0.14
N GLY A 125 -10.75 -20.47 0.67
CA GLY A 125 -11.10 -20.75 2.07
C GLY A 125 -9.85 -21.09 2.87
N GLY A 126 -9.85 -20.74 4.16
CA GLY A 126 -8.79 -21.13 5.10
C GLY A 126 -8.06 -19.96 5.75
N PRO A 127 -7.13 -20.25 6.66
CA PRO A 127 -6.39 -19.22 7.39
C PRO A 127 -5.44 -18.47 6.46
N VAL A 128 -5.42 -17.14 6.59
CA VAL A 128 -4.40 -16.31 5.94
C VAL A 128 -3.08 -16.45 6.71
N ASP A 129 -2.01 -16.76 5.99
CA ASP A 129 -0.65 -16.83 6.51
C ASP A 129 0.35 -16.33 5.46
N ARG A 130 1.65 -16.57 5.68
CA ARG A 130 2.70 -16.14 4.74
C ARG A 130 2.65 -16.84 3.38
N ASN A 131 2.03 -18.02 3.31
CA ASN A 131 1.88 -18.79 2.07
C ASN A 131 0.61 -18.42 1.30
N ALA A 132 -0.38 -17.81 1.96
CA ALA A 132 -1.54 -17.21 1.31
C ALA A 132 -1.19 -16.06 0.35
N PHE A 133 -0.02 -15.44 0.51
CA PHE A 133 0.47 -14.41 -0.42
C PHE A 133 1.30 -15.00 -1.58
N PRO A 134 1.18 -14.49 -2.81
CA PRO A 134 0.21 -13.47 -3.18
C PRO A 134 -1.21 -14.04 -3.28
N TYR A 135 -2.19 -13.23 -2.88
CA TYR A 135 -3.61 -13.53 -3.11
C TYR A 135 -4.10 -12.80 -4.38
N LEU A 136 -5.17 -13.29 -4.98
CA LEU A 136 -5.81 -12.71 -6.17
C LEU A 136 -7.27 -12.39 -5.88
N ARG A 137 -7.70 -11.19 -6.27
CA ARG A 137 -9.10 -10.80 -6.37
C ARG A 137 -9.37 -10.20 -7.74
N VAL A 138 -10.53 -10.48 -8.32
CA VAL A 138 -10.94 -9.97 -9.62
C VAL A 138 -12.20 -9.15 -9.47
N ARG A 139 -12.19 -7.92 -9.99
CA ARG A 139 -13.34 -7.02 -10.02
C ARG A 139 -13.49 -6.52 -11.46
N GLY A 140 -14.55 -6.97 -12.14
CA GLY A 140 -14.70 -6.74 -13.57
C GLY A 140 -13.50 -7.27 -14.36
N ASN A 141 -12.85 -6.39 -15.12
CA ASN A 141 -11.66 -6.68 -15.92
C ASN A 141 -10.33 -6.40 -15.18
N VAL A 142 -10.36 -6.12 -13.87
CA VAL A 142 -9.17 -5.79 -13.07
C VAL A 142 -8.84 -6.92 -12.09
N ALA A 143 -7.58 -7.37 -12.12
CA ALA A 143 -7.00 -8.32 -11.18
C ALA A 143 -6.16 -7.58 -10.12
N LEU A 144 -6.61 -7.62 -8.87
CA LEU A 144 -5.90 -7.09 -7.70
C LEU A 144 -5.09 -8.21 -7.05
N ILE A 145 -3.76 -8.05 -7.02
CA ILE A 145 -2.83 -9.07 -6.58
C ILE A 145 -2.06 -8.56 -5.36
N GLY A 146 -2.40 -9.04 -4.17
CA GLY A 146 -1.75 -8.61 -2.93
C GLY A 146 -0.46 -9.36 -2.67
N VAL A 147 0.68 -8.66 -2.63
CA VAL A 147 2.01 -9.21 -2.34
C VAL A 147 2.47 -8.73 -0.96
N SER A 148 2.80 -9.67 -0.08
CA SER A 148 3.32 -9.31 1.25
C SER A 148 4.84 -9.22 1.26
N THR A 149 5.33 -8.11 1.80
CA THR A 149 6.76 -7.88 2.10
C THR A 149 7.03 -7.77 3.60
N ALA A 150 5.97 -7.79 4.41
CA ALA A 150 6.00 -7.55 5.84
C ALA A 150 6.75 -8.63 6.61
N ARG A 151 7.70 -8.20 7.44
CA ARG A 151 8.48 -9.08 8.31
C ARG A 151 9.03 -8.30 9.50
N ALA A 152 9.06 -8.96 10.65
CA ALA A 152 9.77 -8.43 11.81
C ALA A 152 11.28 -8.30 11.51
N THR A 153 11.78 -7.10 11.68
CA THR A 153 13.18 -6.69 11.47
C THR A 153 13.82 -6.26 12.80
N ALA A 154 15.15 -6.09 12.79
CA ALA A 154 15.89 -5.57 13.94
C ALA A 154 15.44 -4.13 14.30
N PRO A 155 15.77 -3.63 15.51
CA PRO A 155 15.57 -2.23 15.87
C PRO A 155 16.18 -1.29 14.81
N PHE A 156 15.51 -0.16 14.55
CA PHE A 156 15.90 0.84 13.54
C PHE A 156 15.87 0.38 12.07
N MET A 157 15.47 -0.87 11.79
CA MET A 157 15.27 -1.38 10.44
C MET A 157 13.79 -1.47 10.10
N ALA A 158 13.43 -1.10 8.88
CA ALA A 158 12.08 -1.18 8.32
C ALA A 158 12.13 -1.83 6.93
N ASN A 159 12.89 -2.92 6.82
CA ASN A 159 13.11 -3.61 5.56
C ASN A 159 12.00 -4.61 5.21
N GLY A 160 11.63 -4.64 3.93
CA GLY A 160 10.74 -5.66 3.38
C GLY A 160 11.49 -6.87 2.80
N PHE A 161 10.80 -7.99 2.60
CA PHE A 161 11.38 -9.19 1.98
C PHE A 161 10.45 -9.80 0.93
N PHE A 162 10.92 -9.88 -0.31
CA PHE A 162 10.29 -10.63 -1.40
C PHE A 162 11.20 -11.80 -1.79
N ARG A 163 10.67 -13.03 -1.70
CA ARG A 163 11.46 -14.28 -1.79
C ARG A 163 11.01 -15.17 -2.94
N ALA A 164 11.89 -16.07 -3.36
CA ALA A 164 11.69 -16.96 -4.52
C ALA A 164 10.38 -17.76 -4.49
N GLY A 165 9.93 -18.23 -3.32
CA GLY A 165 8.65 -18.94 -3.20
C GLY A 165 7.45 -18.07 -3.58
N GLN A 166 7.39 -16.84 -3.06
CA GLN A 166 6.34 -15.88 -3.39
C GLN A 166 6.45 -15.41 -4.85
N ALA A 167 7.68 -15.23 -5.37
CA ALA A 167 7.92 -14.89 -6.76
C ALA A 167 7.37 -15.94 -7.74
N ARG A 168 7.59 -17.24 -7.46
CA ARG A 168 7.01 -18.32 -8.28
C ARG A 168 5.49 -18.33 -8.26
N ARG A 169 4.88 -18.09 -7.10
CA ARG A 169 3.41 -18.01 -7.00
C ARG A 169 2.87 -16.77 -7.73
N LEU A 170 3.53 -15.62 -7.57
CA LEU A 170 3.19 -14.39 -8.28
C LEU A 170 3.22 -14.59 -9.80
N GLY A 171 4.29 -15.19 -10.34
CA GLY A 171 4.39 -15.47 -11.77
C GLY A 171 3.20 -16.29 -12.30
N LYS A 172 2.79 -17.35 -11.58
CA LYS A 172 1.62 -18.16 -11.96
C LYS A 172 0.32 -17.35 -11.99
N ILE A 173 0.10 -16.47 -11.00
CA ILE A 173 -1.08 -15.61 -10.96
C ILE A 173 -1.05 -14.61 -12.12
N LEU A 174 0.10 -14.00 -12.39
CA LEU A 174 0.27 -13.04 -13.48
C LEU A 174 0.06 -13.68 -14.85
N ASP A 175 0.54 -14.90 -15.06
CA ASP A 175 0.33 -15.66 -16.30
C ASP A 175 -1.15 -16.01 -16.49
N ALA A 176 -1.81 -16.52 -15.45
CA ALA A 176 -3.22 -16.89 -15.51
C ALA A 176 -4.12 -15.68 -15.81
N THR A 177 -3.88 -14.56 -15.11
CA THR A 177 -4.64 -13.33 -15.29
C THR A 177 -4.37 -12.65 -16.65
N ALA A 178 -3.16 -12.79 -17.21
CA ALA A 178 -2.87 -12.37 -18.60
C ALA A 178 -3.61 -13.23 -19.64
N GLY A 179 -3.72 -14.55 -19.38
CA GLY A 179 -4.50 -15.48 -20.19
C GLY A 179 -5.97 -15.08 -20.25
N SER A 180 -6.52 -14.61 -19.13
CA SER A 180 -7.87 -14.05 -19.03
C SER A 180 -8.01 -12.60 -19.52
N GLY A 181 -6.91 -11.97 -19.97
CA GLY A 181 -6.92 -10.60 -20.49
C GLY A 181 -7.24 -9.51 -19.47
N LEU A 182 -6.97 -9.77 -18.19
CA LEU A 182 -7.24 -8.81 -17.10
C LEU A 182 -6.15 -7.74 -16.99
N PHE A 183 -6.52 -6.56 -16.51
CA PHE A 183 -5.58 -5.53 -16.06
C PHE A 183 -5.03 -5.88 -14.68
N ARG A 184 -3.73 -6.12 -14.55
CA ARG A 184 -3.11 -6.69 -13.34
C ARG A 184 -2.47 -5.59 -12.50
N VAL A 185 -3.07 -5.32 -11.35
CA VAL A 185 -2.57 -4.41 -10.32
C VAL A 185 -1.89 -5.21 -9.23
N VAL A 186 -0.58 -5.00 -9.05
CA VAL A 186 0.17 -5.58 -7.94
C VAL A 186 0.23 -4.60 -6.78
N MET A 187 -0.32 -4.98 -5.64
CA MET A 187 -0.29 -4.20 -4.39
C MET A 187 0.87 -4.69 -3.53
N ILE A 188 1.77 -3.81 -3.12
CA ILE A 188 2.96 -4.15 -2.32
C ILE A 188 3.34 -2.99 -1.40
N HIS A 189 3.58 -3.23 -0.12
CA HIS A 189 3.91 -2.12 0.80
C HIS A 189 5.25 -1.44 0.48
N HIS A 190 6.35 -2.20 0.41
CA HIS A 190 7.68 -1.62 0.16
C HIS A 190 7.92 -1.38 -1.34
N PRO A 191 8.44 -0.21 -1.76
CA PRO A 191 8.68 0.10 -3.17
C PRO A 191 9.69 -0.87 -3.80
N PRO A 192 9.35 -1.55 -4.91
CA PRO A 192 10.25 -2.46 -5.59
C PRO A 192 11.20 -1.73 -6.56
N VAL A 193 11.78 -0.60 -6.12
CA VAL A 193 12.64 0.28 -6.91
C VAL A 193 13.91 0.60 -6.13
N ARG A 194 15.08 0.44 -6.76
CA ARG A 194 16.36 0.80 -6.14
C ARG A 194 16.43 2.31 -5.92
N GLY A 195 16.84 2.73 -4.72
CA GLY A 195 17.00 4.15 -4.39
C GLY A 195 15.70 4.89 -4.04
N ALA A 196 14.53 4.24 -4.13
CA ALA A 196 13.26 4.86 -3.74
C ALA A 196 13.19 5.20 -2.24
N VAL A 197 13.89 4.42 -1.40
CA VAL A 197 14.04 4.67 0.04
C VAL A 197 15.46 4.35 0.50
N SER A 198 15.82 4.85 1.68
CA SER A 198 17.13 4.57 2.31
C SER A 198 17.39 3.06 2.53
N GLN A 199 18.66 2.68 2.67
CA GLN A 199 19.07 1.26 2.72
C GLN A 199 18.43 0.46 3.87
N TYR A 200 18.23 1.07 5.05
CA TYR A 200 17.60 0.41 6.21
C TYR A 200 16.06 0.29 6.10
N LYS A 201 15.47 0.84 5.04
CA LYS A 201 14.04 0.78 4.68
C LYS A 201 13.77 -0.04 3.40
N ARG A 202 14.82 -0.41 2.66
CA ARG A 202 14.68 -1.01 1.33
C ARG A 202 13.99 -2.38 1.37
N LEU A 203 13.37 -2.73 0.24
CA LEU A 203 12.96 -4.09 -0.06
C LEU A 203 14.16 -4.98 -0.40
N PHE A 204 14.36 -6.06 0.35
CA PHE A 204 15.22 -7.17 -0.09
C PHE A 204 14.46 -8.03 -1.09
N GLY A 205 15.00 -8.17 -2.30
CA GLY A 205 14.35 -8.88 -3.40
C GLY A 205 13.82 -7.99 -4.53
N ILE A 206 14.18 -6.70 -4.57
CA ILE A 206 13.81 -5.77 -5.66
C ILE A 206 14.08 -6.38 -7.04
N GLU A 207 15.28 -6.90 -7.29
CA GLU A 207 15.63 -7.47 -8.59
C GLU A 207 14.83 -8.74 -8.91
N LEU A 208 14.56 -9.56 -7.90
CA LEU A 208 13.71 -10.74 -8.06
C LEU A 208 12.27 -10.34 -8.42
N PHE A 209 11.72 -9.32 -7.75
CA PHE A 209 10.40 -8.77 -8.05
C PHE A 209 10.36 -8.24 -9.49
N GLN A 210 11.28 -7.34 -9.83
CA GLN A 210 11.34 -6.73 -11.17
C GLN A 210 11.50 -7.80 -12.26
N ARG A 211 12.38 -8.79 -12.09
CA ARG A 211 12.48 -9.91 -13.04
C ARG A 211 11.19 -10.71 -13.18
N THR A 212 10.46 -10.90 -12.08
CA THR A 212 9.19 -11.64 -12.09
C THR A 212 8.14 -10.87 -12.90
N VAL A 213 7.90 -9.59 -12.57
CA VAL A 213 6.90 -8.79 -13.28
C VAL A 213 7.31 -8.47 -14.72
N ASN A 214 8.60 -8.32 -15.02
CA ASN A 214 9.07 -8.13 -16.40
C ASN A 214 8.86 -9.39 -17.26
N ARG A 215 8.98 -10.58 -16.65
CA ARG A 215 8.79 -11.85 -17.36
C ARG A 215 7.32 -12.18 -17.60
N HIS A 216 6.48 -11.98 -16.59
CA HIS A 216 5.08 -12.41 -16.60
C HIS A 216 4.10 -11.27 -16.98
N GLY A 217 4.57 -10.02 -16.93
CA GLY A 217 3.79 -8.82 -17.17
C GLY A 217 2.98 -8.38 -15.94
N ALA A 218 2.77 -7.07 -15.82
CA ALA A 218 1.81 -6.41 -14.96
C ALA A 218 1.56 -5.01 -15.52
N GLU A 219 0.38 -4.46 -15.31
CA GLU A 219 0.02 -3.13 -15.85
C GLU A 219 0.25 -2.02 -14.83
N LEU A 220 0.20 -2.32 -13.52
CA LEU A 220 0.37 -1.34 -12.45
C LEU A 220 0.94 -1.98 -11.18
N VAL A 221 1.82 -1.25 -10.50
CA VAL A 221 2.26 -1.59 -9.14
C VAL A 221 1.92 -0.42 -8.21
N LEU A 222 1.22 -0.71 -7.11
CA LEU A 222 0.88 0.26 -6.07
C LEU A 222 1.72 -0.01 -4.81
N HIS A 223 2.28 1.06 -4.22
CA HIS A 223 3.04 0.95 -2.98
C HIS A 223 2.87 2.12 -2.00
N GLY A 224 3.27 1.85 -0.76
CA GLY A 224 3.35 2.81 0.34
C GLY A 224 4.78 3.02 0.81
N HIS A 225 4.98 3.08 2.12
CA HIS A 225 6.25 3.01 2.86
C HIS A 225 7.19 4.21 2.71
N SER A 226 7.24 4.87 1.55
CA SER A 226 8.03 6.09 1.34
C SER A 226 7.39 7.31 2.02
N HIS A 227 6.07 7.27 2.23
CA HIS A 227 5.23 8.42 2.61
C HIS A 227 5.29 9.58 1.60
N ASP A 228 5.81 9.31 0.41
CA ASP A 228 5.98 10.29 -0.66
C ASP A 228 5.17 9.84 -1.89
N PRO A 229 4.44 10.75 -2.55
CA PRO A 229 3.68 10.46 -3.76
C PRO A 229 4.65 10.31 -4.96
N SER A 230 5.28 9.14 -5.07
CA SER A 230 6.26 8.84 -6.11
C SER A 230 5.63 8.20 -7.34
N LEU A 231 6.22 8.44 -8.51
CA LEU A 231 5.92 7.69 -9.73
C LEU A 231 7.24 7.23 -10.34
N PHE A 232 7.46 5.93 -10.34
CA PHE A 232 8.59 5.30 -11.02
C PHE A 232 8.07 4.44 -12.17
N PHE A 233 8.98 3.99 -13.03
CA PHE A 233 8.70 2.99 -14.04
C PHE A 233 9.74 1.88 -13.95
N ILE A 234 9.27 0.63 -13.93
CA ILE A 234 10.10 -0.56 -14.07
C ILE A 234 9.76 -1.26 -15.38
N GLY A 235 10.65 -2.12 -15.86
CA GLY A 235 10.44 -2.79 -17.14
C GLY A 235 11.72 -2.92 -17.96
N THR A 236 11.58 -3.49 -19.14
CA THR A 236 12.62 -3.56 -20.17
C THR A 236 12.24 -2.64 -21.34
N ARG A 237 13.11 -2.48 -22.34
CA ARG A 237 12.78 -1.69 -23.54
C ARG A 237 11.42 -2.13 -24.12
N GLY A 238 10.53 -1.15 -24.33
CA GLY A 238 9.19 -1.36 -24.91
C GLY A 238 8.08 -1.70 -23.92
N VAL A 239 8.38 -2.05 -22.66
CA VAL A 239 7.36 -2.31 -21.62
C VAL A 239 7.69 -1.47 -20.40
N ARG A 240 6.79 -0.54 -20.04
CA ARG A 240 6.93 0.33 -18.88
C ARG A 240 5.78 0.08 -17.92
N ILE A 241 6.10 -0.44 -16.75
CA ILE A 241 5.15 -0.71 -15.67
C ILE A 241 5.24 0.45 -14.68
N PRO A 242 4.20 1.30 -14.55
CA PRO A 242 4.16 2.34 -13.53
C PRO A 242 4.18 1.73 -12.13
N VAL A 243 5.01 2.32 -11.27
CA VAL A 243 5.13 1.99 -9.84
C VAL A 243 4.75 3.24 -9.06
N VAL A 244 3.52 3.25 -8.55
CA VAL A 244 2.87 4.43 -7.97
C VAL A 244 2.91 4.34 -6.46
N GLY A 245 3.58 5.33 -5.86
CA GLY A 245 3.61 5.59 -4.43
C GLY A 245 2.51 6.56 -4.02
N VAL A 246 2.11 6.49 -2.76
CA VAL A 246 1.16 7.41 -2.13
C VAL A 246 1.79 8.07 -0.90
N ALA A 247 1.37 9.31 -0.61
CA ALA A 247 1.71 9.93 0.66
C ALA A 247 0.97 9.23 1.81
N ALA A 248 1.49 9.34 3.03
CA ALA A 248 0.83 8.75 4.19
C ALA A 248 -0.54 9.40 4.46
N ALA A 249 -1.59 8.60 4.55
CA ALA A 249 -2.97 9.08 4.66
C ALA A 249 -3.27 9.85 5.96
N GLY A 250 -2.41 9.72 6.96
CA GLY A 250 -2.51 10.46 8.22
C GLY A 250 -1.61 11.69 8.34
N GLN A 251 -0.80 11.99 7.33
CA GLN A 251 0.19 13.07 7.47
C GLN A 251 -0.48 14.47 7.49
N GLY A 252 -0.35 15.19 8.60
CA GLY A 252 -0.83 16.58 8.71
C GLY A 252 0.01 17.59 7.90
N LEU A 253 -0.54 18.79 7.71
CA LEU A 253 0.10 19.91 7.01
C LEU A 253 1.38 20.42 7.71
N GLY A 254 2.32 20.93 6.90
CA GLY A 254 3.54 21.59 7.40
C GLY A 254 4.61 20.66 7.98
N GLY A 255 4.46 19.35 7.79
CA GLY A 255 5.47 18.35 8.15
C GLY A 255 6.62 18.24 7.14
N ARG A 256 7.58 17.37 7.43
CA ARG A 256 8.68 17.04 6.51
C ARG A 256 8.19 16.34 5.24
N HIS A 257 7.16 15.51 5.37
CA HIS A 257 6.50 14.83 4.25
C HIS A 257 5.29 15.65 3.77
N PRO A 258 4.84 15.45 2.52
CA PRO A 258 3.61 16.05 2.02
C PRO A 258 2.43 15.76 2.94
N ALA A 259 1.46 16.67 2.98
CA ALA A 259 0.20 16.42 3.68
C ALA A 259 -0.52 15.22 3.07
N ALA A 260 -1.47 14.65 3.81
CA ALA A 260 -2.16 13.42 3.47
C ALA A 260 -2.75 13.46 2.06
N GLN A 261 -2.53 12.35 1.34
CA GLN A 261 -3.03 12.15 -0.01
C GLN A 261 -3.58 10.74 -0.16
N TYR A 262 -4.41 10.55 -1.16
CA TYR A 262 -4.76 9.27 -1.73
C TYR A 262 -4.69 9.35 -3.26
N ASN A 263 -4.59 8.19 -3.89
CA ASN A 263 -4.62 8.07 -5.35
C ASN A 263 -5.98 7.57 -5.81
N LEU A 264 -6.47 8.09 -6.92
CA LEU A 264 -7.50 7.50 -7.75
C LEU A 264 -6.87 7.04 -9.06
N VAL A 265 -7.10 5.80 -9.43
CA VAL A 265 -6.64 5.22 -10.69
C VAL A 265 -7.85 4.81 -11.49
N ASP A 266 -8.15 5.56 -12.55
CA ASP A 266 -9.20 5.23 -13.51
C ASP A 266 -8.59 4.33 -14.59
N ILE A 267 -9.20 3.16 -14.78
CA ILE A 267 -8.74 2.10 -15.69
C ILE A 267 -9.84 1.88 -16.74
N GLU A 268 -9.48 2.07 -18.00
CA GLU A 268 -10.38 1.93 -19.15
C GLU A 268 -9.75 1.11 -20.26
N GLY A 269 -10.59 0.57 -21.14
CA GLY A 269 -10.17 -0.23 -22.28
C GLY A 269 -10.12 -1.73 -22.01
N GLU A 270 -9.30 -2.41 -22.79
CA GLU A 270 -9.17 -3.86 -22.79
C GLU A 270 -7.71 -4.28 -23.06
N LYS A 271 -7.47 -5.60 -23.07
CA LYS A 271 -6.13 -6.16 -23.27
C LYS A 271 -5.48 -5.61 -24.53
N GLY A 272 -4.39 -4.87 -24.34
CA GLY A 272 -3.58 -4.30 -25.42
C GLY A 272 -3.88 -2.83 -25.73
N ASP A 273 -4.95 -2.27 -25.17
CA ASP A 273 -5.36 -0.87 -25.35
C ASP A 273 -5.90 -0.29 -24.02
N TRP A 274 -5.10 -0.45 -22.96
CA TRP A 274 -5.45 0.07 -21.64
C TRP A 274 -5.14 1.57 -21.55
N GLN A 275 -6.12 2.34 -21.09
CA GLN A 275 -5.97 3.74 -20.73
C GLN A 275 -6.04 3.86 -19.22
N VAL A 276 -5.05 4.51 -18.62
CA VAL A 276 -4.90 4.58 -17.17
C VAL A 276 -4.63 6.01 -16.76
N ARG A 277 -5.53 6.60 -15.98
CA ARG A 277 -5.37 7.94 -15.42
C ARG A 277 -5.15 7.85 -13.92
N LEU A 278 -4.04 8.43 -13.46
CA LEU A 278 -3.73 8.61 -12.04
C LEU A 278 -4.08 10.04 -11.62
N THR A 279 -5.02 10.18 -10.68
CA THR A 279 -5.32 11.43 -10.00
C THR A 279 -4.87 11.34 -8.54
N ARG A 280 -4.09 12.31 -8.09
CA ARG A 280 -3.67 12.43 -6.69
C ARG A 280 -4.54 13.47 -6.01
N ARG A 281 -5.23 13.08 -4.94
CA ARG A 281 -6.06 13.97 -4.14
C ARG A 281 -5.50 14.09 -2.74
N GLY A 282 -5.54 15.28 -2.16
CA GLY A 282 -5.02 15.46 -0.81
C GLY A 282 -5.28 16.83 -0.23
N LEU A 283 -4.83 17.02 1.01
CA LEU A 283 -5.05 18.24 1.76
C LEU A 283 -4.14 19.37 1.26
N THR A 284 -4.75 20.53 0.99
CA THR A 284 -4.05 21.76 0.58
C THR A 284 -4.05 22.84 1.66
N GLY A 285 -4.91 22.72 2.67
CA GLY A 285 -4.98 23.67 3.78
C GLY A 285 -5.81 23.15 4.96
N PRO A 286 -5.70 23.80 6.14
CA PRO A 286 -6.47 23.40 7.32
C PRO A 286 -7.96 23.55 7.05
N ALA A 287 -8.77 22.54 7.39
CA ALA A 287 -10.22 22.54 7.21
C ALA A 287 -10.72 22.75 5.77
N MET A 288 -9.86 22.57 4.77
CA MET A 288 -10.28 22.49 3.37
C MET A 288 -10.53 21.03 2.97
N PRO A 289 -11.55 20.74 2.15
CA PRO A 289 -11.71 19.42 1.58
C PRO A 289 -10.50 19.06 0.70
N PRO A 290 -10.15 17.78 0.57
CA PRO A 290 -9.11 17.37 -0.35
C PRO A 290 -9.43 17.83 -1.79
N SER A 291 -8.39 18.20 -2.53
CA SER A 291 -8.50 18.62 -3.93
C SER A 291 -7.54 17.83 -4.81
N ASP A 292 -7.77 17.86 -6.12
CA ASP A 292 -6.83 17.31 -7.08
C ASP A 292 -5.50 18.08 -7.01
N LEU A 293 -4.43 17.35 -6.72
CA LEU A 293 -3.06 17.87 -6.64
C LEU A 293 -2.30 17.60 -7.93
N GLN A 294 -2.59 16.50 -8.60
CA GLN A 294 -1.92 16.06 -9.82
C GLN A 294 -2.80 15.09 -10.60
N VAL A 295 -2.83 15.21 -11.93
CA VAL A 295 -3.45 14.24 -12.85
C VAL A 295 -2.40 13.80 -13.87
N ILE A 296 -2.26 12.51 -14.11
CA ILE A 296 -1.22 11.91 -14.98
C ILE A 296 -1.84 10.79 -15.80
N GLU A 297 -1.66 10.82 -17.12
CA GLU A 297 -1.97 9.68 -17.99
C GLU A 297 -0.79 8.69 -17.98
N LEU A 298 -1.05 7.45 -17.55
CA LEU A 298 -0.08 6.36 -17.48
C LEU A 298 -0.18 5.49 -18.74
N GLY A 299 0.18 6.06 -19.89
CA GLY A 299 0.20 5.39 -21.21
C GLY A 299 1.59 4.92 -21.66
N ALA A 300 1.63 4.05 -22.68
CA ALA A 300 2.87 3.53 -23.28
C ALA A 300 3.78 4.64 -23.88
N ASP A 301 3.17 5.76 -24.29
CA ASP A 301 3.85 6.93 -24.90
C ASP A 301 4.08 8.10 -23.94
N ALA A 302 4.13 7.86 -22.62
CA ALA A 302 4.54 8.88 -21.65
C ALA A 302 6.05 9.19 -21.75
N GLU A 303 6.51 9.70 -22.90
CA GLU A 303 7.64 10.62 -22.94
C GLU A 303 7.27 11.88 -22.14
N ALA A 304 8.25 12.42 -21.41
CA ALA A 304 8.16 13.66 -20.63
C ALA A 304 7.39 13.61 -19.29
N SER A 305 7.92 12.88 -18.31
CA SER A 305 7.93 13.40 -16.94
C SER A 305 9.27 13.08 -16.27
N ARG A 306 10.21 14.03 -16.39
CA ARG A 306 11.47 14.00 -15.66
C ARG A 306 11.16 14.07 -14.16
N PRO A 307 11.87 13.32 -13.30
CA PRO A 307 11.79 13.57 -11.87
C PRO A 307 12.29 15.00 -11.60
N LEU A 308 11.51 15.79 -10.86
CA LEU A 308 12.03 16.97 -10.18
C LEU A 308 13.02 16.47 -9.13
N VAL A 309 14.27 16.31 -9.55
CA VAL A 309 15.41 16.22 -8.64
C VAL A 309 15.41 17.53 -7.86
N LYS A 310 15.09 17.46 -6.57
CA LYS A 310 15.35 18.55 -5.64
C LYS A 310 16.86 18.78 -5.63
N SER A 311 17.28 19.94 -6.13
CA SER A 311 18.59 20.54 -5.85
C SER A 311 18.77 20.82 -4.37
#